data_AF-F3V0H5-F1
#
_entry.id   AF-F3V0H5-F1
#
_cell.length_a   1.000
_cell.length_b   1.000
_cell.length_c   1.000
_cell.angle_alpha   90.00
_cell.angle_beta   90.00
_cell.angle_gamma   90.00
#
_symmetry.space_group_name_H-M   'P 1'
#
loop_
_entity.id
_entity.type
_entity.pdbx_description
1 polymer ?
#
loop_
_entity_poly.entity_id
_entity_poly.type
_entity_poly.pdbx_seq_one_letter_code
_entity_poly.pdbx_strand_id
1 'polypeptide(L)'
;MIIQAALDIENNNYNEESRHWLQDKLQQYGVQEELTPKEREVLEDRADTAAIINMVWKYEAYWSLIWYLGLVDTLPFPDKICDCDVAIDAVASAVDFQEFLGKCQPRSLEELLDEDDLIYRYHWACVEARIHDQPAPAGLDESVVLERRSGLDWLLGLNTAQDWDAVELHT
;
A
#
# COMPACT_ATOMS: atom_id res chain seq x y z
N MET A 1 -0.94 -3.44 8.37
CA MET A 1 -0.31 -3.77 9.67
C MET A 1 1.04 -4.47 9.50
N ILE A 2 1.16 -5.50 8.65
CA ILE A 2 2.46 -6.14 8.38
C ILE A 2 3.47 -5.18 7.73
N ILE A 3 2.99 -4.28 6.87
CA ILE A 3 3.78 -3.18 6.29
C ILE A 3 4.49 -2.35 7.38
N GLN A 4 3.80 -2.06 8.49
CA GLN A 4 4.39 -1.34 9.64
C GLN A 4 5.49 -2.17 10.31
N ALA A 5 5.31 -3.49 10.43
CA ALA A 5 6.33 -4.35 10.99
C ALA A 5 7.59 -4.35 10.11
N ALA A 6 7.44 -4.36 8.78
CA ALA A 6 8.57 -4.23 7.86
C ALA A 6 9.28 -2.87 8.02
N LEU A 7 8.53 -1.78 8.16
CA LEU A 7 9.09 -0.44 8.42
C LEU A 7 9.85 -0.38 9.75
N ASP A 8 9.32 -1.00 10.80
CA ASP A 8 10.00 -1.10 12.09
C ASP A 8 11.29 -1.92 11.99
N ILE A 9 11.31 -3.00 11.19
CA ILE A 9 12.50 -3.83 10.95
C ILE A 9 13.56 -3.01 10.21
N GLU A 10 13.17 -2.32 9.13
CA GLU A 10 14.07 -1.46 8.36
C GLU A 10 14.71 -0.38 9.22
N ASN A 11 13.93 0.23 10.13
CA ASN A 11 14.39 1.26 11.05
C ASN A 11 15.12 0.73 12.29
N ASN A 12 15.34 -0.60 12.41
CA ASN A 12 15.93 -1.26 13.58
C ASN A 12 15.16 -0.99 14.89
N ASN A 13 13.84 -0.78 14.80
CA ASN A 13 12.95 -0.49 15.91
C ASN A 13 11.99 -1.64 16.24
N TYR A 14 12.00 -2.73 15.45
CA TYR A 14 11.13 -3.88 15.67
C TYR A 14 11.53 -4.67 16.92
N ASN A 15 10.72 -4.51 17.98
CA ASN A 15 10.97 -5.10 19.29
C ASN A 15 9.76 -5.93 19.77
N GLU A 16 9.86 -6.51 20.98
CA GLU A 16 8.81 -7.36 21.55
C GLU A 16 7.47 -6.62 21.74
N GLU A 17 7.48 -5.31 21.99
CA GLU A 17 6.26 -4.49 22.10
C GLU A 17 5.58 -4.33 20.73
N SER A 18 6.34 -3.99 19.68
CA SER A 18 5.82 -3.93 18.29
C SER A 18 5.24 -5.28 17.85
N ARG A 19 5.91 -6.38 18.19
CA ARG A 19 5.44 -7.75 17.90
C ARG A 19 4.13 -8.07 18.61
N HIS A 20 4.04 -7.75 19.90
CA HIS A 20 2.84 -8.01 20.68
C HIS A 20 1.65 -7.18 20.17
N TRP A 21 1.88 -5.88 19.92
CA TRP A 21 0.87 -4.98 19.34
C TRP A 21 0.35 -5.51 17.99
N LEU A 22 1.25 -5.98 17.11
CA LEU A 22 0.88 -6.53 15.81
C LEU A 22 0.02 -7.79 15.96
N GLN A 23 0.43 -8.72 16.83
CA GLN A 23 -0.31 -9.96 17.09
C GLN A 23 -1.71 -9.68 17.65
N ASP A 24 -1.79 -8.78 18.63
CA ASP A 24 -3.05 -8.36 19.24
C ASP A 24 -3.99 -7.76 18.19
N LYS A 25 -3.47 -6.90 17.30
CA LYS A 25 -4.28 -6.31 16.24
C LYS A 25 -4.73 -7.34 15.20
N LEU A 26 -3.85 -8.24 14.76
CA LEU A 26 -4.23 -9.33 13.85
C LEU A 26 -5.35 -10.19 14.46
N GLN A 27 -5.28 -10.46 15.77
CA GLN A 27 -6.33 -11.17 16.51
C GLN A 27 -7.61 -10.37 16.67
N GLN A 28 -7.51 -9.07 16.97
CA GLN A 28 -8.65 -8.15 17.06
C GLN A 28 -9.46 -8.14 15.75
N TYR A 29 -8.77 -8.18 14.61
CA TYR A 29 -9.40 -8.20 13.28
C TYR A 29 -9.73 -9.61 12.77
N GLY A 30 -9.19 -10.67 13.35
CA GLY A 30 -9.43 -12.05 12.96
C GLY A 30 -8.86 -12.42 11.58
N VAL A 31 -7.73 -11.81 11.19
CA VAL A 31 -7.15 -11.90 9.85
C VAL A 31 -5.86 -12.73 9.77
N GLN A 32 -5.52 -13.50 10.81
CA GLN A 32 -4.27 -14.29 10.83
C GLN A 32 -4.18 -15.32 9.69
N GLU A 33 -5.31 -15.84 9.24
CA GLU A 33 -5.36 -16.82 8.14
C GLU A 33 -5.33 -16.15 6.76
N GLU A 34 -5.62 -14.85 6.68
CA GLU A 34 -5.65 -14.06 5.45
C GLU A 34 -4.27 -13.51 5.05
N LEU A 35 -3.25 -13.68 5.89
CA LEU A 35 -1.89 -13.21 5.62
C LEU A 35 -1.28 -13.90 4.39
N THR A 36 -0.71 -13.09 3.49
CA THR A 36 -0.01 -13.59 2.31
C THR A 36 1.29 -14.32 2.69
N PRO A 37 1.86 -15.14 1.79
CA PRO A 37 3.15 -15.78 2.04
C PRO A 37 4.26 -14.77 2.38
N LYS A 38 4.32 -13.62 1.68
CA LYS A 38 5.32 -12.58 1.94
C LYS A 38 5.11 -11.92 3.29
N GLU A 39 3.87 -11.66 3.68
CA GLU A 39 3.54 -11.11 4.99
C GLU A 39 3.92 -12.05 6.14
N ARG A 40 3.72 -13.36 5.96
CA ARG A 40 4.14 -14.38 6.92
C ARG A 40 5.65 -14.44 7.07
N GLU A 41 6.40 -14.28 5.98
CA GLU A 41 7.87 -14.23 6.05
C GLU A 41 8.38 -13.06 6.89
N VAL A 42 7.74 -11.89 6.81
CA VAL A 42 8.05 -10.73 7.67
C VAL A 42 7.72 -11.04 9.13
N LEU A 43 6.54 -11.59 9.39
CA LEU A 43 6.09 -11.92 10.75
C LEU A 43 6.98 -12.96 11.43
N GLU A 44 7.48 -13.93 10.68
CA GLU A 44 8.30 -15.04 11.16
C GLU A 44 9.82 -14.73 11.16
N ASP A 45 10.22 -13.49 10.86
CA ASP A 45 11.63 -13.07 10.79
C ASP A 45 12.45 -13.90 9.77
N ARG A 46 11.81 -14.27 8.65
CA ARG A 46 12.39 -15.03 7.55
C ARG A 46 12.61 -14.21 6.28
N ALA A 47 12.05 -13.01 6.21
CA ALA A 47 12.20 -12.10 5.08
C ALA A 47 13.65 -11.58 4.99
N ASP A 48 14.21 -11.54 3.77
CA ASP A 48 15.49 -10.89 3.53
C ASP A 48 15.35 -9.37 3.41
N THR A 49 16.48 -8.65 3.33
CA THR A 49 16.47 -7.18 3.25
C THR A 49 15.70 -6.66 2.04
N ALA A 50 15.76 -7.33 0.89
CA ALA A 50 15.04 -6.90 -0.30
C ALA A 50 13.52 -7.09 -0.14
N ALA A 51 13.10 -8.20 0.48
CA ALA A 51 11.71 -8.47 0.81
C ALA A 51 11.16 -7.46 1.82
N ILE A 52 11.94 -7.06 2.82
CA ILE A 52 11.55 -6.00 3.77
C ILE A 52 11.35 -4.66 3.05
N ILE A 53 12.31 -4.23 2.22
CA ILE A 53 12.21 -2.98 1.46
C ILE A 53 10.97 -3.00 0.55
N ASN A 54 10.75 -4.09 -0.19
CA ASN A 54 9.58 -4.22 -1.06
C ASN A 54 8.27 -4.22 -0.26
N MET A 55 8.25 -4.82 0.93
CA MET A 55 7.10 -4.76 1.82
C MET A 55 6.84 -3.32 2.29
N VAL A 56 7.87 -2.54 2.62
CA VAL A 56 7.70 -1.13 3.01
C VAL A 56 7.07 -0.31 1.88
N TRP A 57 7.48 -0.52 0.63
CA TRP A 57 6.90 0.16 -0.53
C TRP A 57 5.40 -0.10 -0.72
N LYS A 58 4.88 -1.23 -0.21
CA LYS A 58 3.43 -1.52 -0.23
C LYS A 58 2.59 -0.51 0.55
N TYR A 59 3.18 0.38 1.36
CA TYR A 59 2.46 1.51 1.94
C TYR A 59 1.74 2.36 0.88
N GLU A 60 2.34 2.56 -0.30
CA GLU A 60 1.73 3.35 -1.37
C GLU A 60 0.56 2.61 -2.06
N ALA A 61 0.70 1.30 -2.26
CA ALA A 61 -0.40 0.46 -2.74
C ALA A 61 -1.56 0.50 -1.73
N TYR A 62 -1.26 0.33 -0.44
CA TYR A 62 -2.21 0.43 0.66
C TYR A 62 -2.87 1.82 0.76
N TRP A 63 -2.10 2.89 0.52
CA TRP A 63 -2.59 4.27 0.50
C TRP A 63 -3.74 4.44 -0.50
N SER A 64 -3.62 3.79 -1.66
CA SER A 64 -4.67 3.76 -2.69
C SER A 64 -5.92 3.00 -2.23
N LEU A 65 -5.76 1.93 -1.44
CA LEU A 65 -6.88 1.17 -0.86
C LEU A 65 -7.65 2.00 0.17
N ILE A 66 -6.95 2.66 1.11
CA ILE A 66 -7.62 3.48 2.13
C ILE A 66 -8.19 4.77 1.56
N TRP A 67 -7.60 5.29 0.48
CA TRP A 67 -8.23 6.30 -0.33
C TRP A 67 -9.53 5.74 -0.91
N TYR A 68 -9.53 4.62 -1.63
CA TYR A 68 -10.79 4.08 -2.14
C TYR A 68 -11.86 3.89 -1.04
N LEU A 69 -11.46 3.45 0.15
CA LEU A 69 -12.36 3.26 1.31
C LEU A 69 -12.87 4.54 1.98
N GLY A 70 -12.50 5.75 1.55
CA GLY A 70 -13.01 6.98 2.16
C GLY A 70 -12.26 7.41 3.42
N LEU A 71 -11.15 6.77 3.77
CA LEU A 71 -10.40 7.05 5.01
C LEU A 71 -9.38 8.18 4.84
N VAL A 72 -8.99 8.45 3.60
CA VAL A 72 -8.23 9.64 3.22
C VAL A 72 -8.95 10.37 2.06
N ASP A 73 -8.83 11.69 2.04
CA ASP A 73 -9.61 12.56 1.14
C ASP A 73 -9.12 12.55 -0.32
N THR A 74 -7.81 12.43 -0.52
CA THR A 74 -7.19 12.54 -1.85
C THR A 74 -5.94 11.68 -1.95
N LEU A 75 -5.60 11.19 -3.16
CA LEU A 75 -4.24 10.79 -3.49
C LEU A 75 -3.46 12.04 -3.93
N PRO A 76 -2.52 12.55 -3.13
CA PRO A 76 -1.75 13.72 -3.52
C PRO A 76 -0.85 13.41 -4.72
N PHE A 77 -0.37 14.44 -5.40
CA PHE A 77 0.62 14.27 -6.47
C PHE A 77 1.78 13.36 -6.00
N PRO A 78 2.20 12.35 -6.79
CA PRO A 78 3.16 11.34 -6.34
C PRO A 78 4.61 11.83 -6.52
N ASP A 79 4.95 12.92 -5.84
CA ASP A 79 6.32 13.46 -5.73
C ASP A 79 7.05 13.04 -4.44
N LYS A 80 6.32 12.35 -3.55
CA LYS A 80 6.80 11.91 -2.24
C LYS A 80 5.99 10.72 -1.73
N ILE A 81 6.59 10.02 -0.79
CA ILE A 81 5.94 8.94 -0.06
C ILE A 81 4.74 9.44 0.77
N CYS A 82 3.80 8.55 1.04
CA CYS A 82 2.61 8.77 1.83
C CYS A 82 2.96 8.99 3.31
N ASP A 83 2.01 9.55 4.04
CA ASP A 83 2.12 9.69 5.48
C ASP A 83 1.85 8.34 6.16
N CYS A 84 2.91 7.63 6.54
CA CYS A 84 2.83 6.30 7.15
C CYS A 84 2.07 6.30 8.48
N ASP A 85 2.12 7.41 9.24
CA ASP A 85 1.42 7.55 10.52
C ASP A 85 -0.09 7.64 10.27
N VAL A 86 -0.52 8.46 9.31
CA VAL A 86 -1.92 8.51 8.89
C VAL A 86 -2.38 7.18 8.32
N ALA A 87 -1.51 6.51 7.55
CA ALA A 87 -1.81 5.23 6.92
C ALA A 87 -2.10 4.17 7.99
N ILE A 88 -1.24 4.04 9.00
CA ILE A 88 -1.44 3.04 10.05
C ILE A 88 -2.65 3.39 10.94
N ASP A 89 -2.84 4.68 11.27
CA ASP A 89 -3.93 5.14 12.11
C ASP A 89 -5.32 4.93 11.48
N ALA A 90 -5.41 4.97 10.14
CA ALA A 90 -6.63 4.71 9.39
C ALA A 90 -7.29 3.37 9.76
N VAL A 91 -6.48 2.35 10.08
CA VAL A 91 -6.95 1.03 10.53
C VAL A 91 -6.72 0.83 12.02
N ALA A 92 -5.59 1.26 12.58
CA ALA A 92 -5.24 0.97 13.97
C ALA A 92 -6.18 1.66 15.00
N SER A 93 -6.78 2.79 14.63
CA SER A 93 -7.65 3.59 15.51
C SER A 93 -9.01 2.96 15.82
N ALA A 94 -9.45 1.95 15.06
CA ALA A 94 -10.71 1.26 15.36
C ALA A 94 -10.54 0.18 16.43
N VAL A 95 -11.57 0.02 17.28
CA VAL A 95 -11.63 -0.96 18.36
C VAL A 95 -11.87 -2.37 17.84
N ASP A 96 -12.53 -2.52 16.69
CA ASP A 96 -12.77 -3.80 16.03
C ASP A 96 -13.04 -3.60 14.52
N PHE A 97 -13.24 -4.73 13.82
CA PHE A 97 -13.55 -4.74 12.39
C PHE A 97 -14.88 -4.04 12.06
N GLN A 98 -15.88 -4.10 12.94
CA GLN A 98 -17.19 -3.48 12.66
C GLN A 98 -17.12 -1.95 12.75
N GLU A 99 -16.40 -1.43 13.74
CA GLU A 99 -16.14 0.00 13.84
C GLU A 99 -15.32 0.50 12.64
N PHE A 100 -14.28 -0.26 12.24
CA PHE A 100 -13.51 0.04 11.04
C PHE A 100 -14.41 0.12 9.80
N LEU A 101 -15.24 -0.91 9.57
CA LEU A 101 -16.17 -0.95 8.44
C LEU A 101 -17.16 0.22 8.46
N GLY A 102 -17.60 0.66 9.65
CA GLY A 102 -18.47 1.82 9.83
C GLY A 102 -17.83 3.16 9.50
N LYS A 103 -16.49 3.26 9.50
CA LYS A 103 -15.74 4.44 9.07
C LYS A 103 -15.56 4.49 7.55
N CYS A 104 -15.59 3.34 6.89
CA CYS A 104 -15.39 3.26 5.44
C CYS A 104 -16.59 3.83 4.67
N GLN A 105 -16.29 4.69 3.70
CA GLN A 105 -17.22 5.21 2.70
C GLN A 105 -16.58 5.00 1.31
N PRO A 106 -16.75 3.80 0.73
CA PRO A 106 -16.14 3.49 -0.56
C PRO A 106 -16.52 4.50 -1.63
N ARG A 107 -15.53 4.99 -2.37
CA ARG A 107 -15.70 5.87 -3.52
C ARG A 107 -16.39 5.15 -4.66
N SER A 108 -16.99 5.91 -5.56
CA SER A 108 -17.67 5.37 -6.74
C SER A 108 -16.68 4.73 -7.72
N LEU A 109 -17.19 3.84 -8.58
CA LEU A 109 -16.38 3.27 -9.67
C LEU A 109 -15.86 4.36 -10.64
N GLU A 110 -16.64 5.43 -10.85
CA GLU A 110 -16.22 6.56 -11.68
C GLU A 110 -14.99 7.26 -11.08
N GLU A 111 -15.03 7.60 -9.79
CA GLU A 111 -13.87 8.18 -9.09
C GLU A 111 -12.65 7.25 -9.11
N LEU A 112 -12.86 5.94 -8.93
CA LEU A 112 -11.79 4.95 -8.99
C LEU A 112 -11.14 4.90 -10.37
N LEU A 113 -11.93 4.91 -11.45
CA LEU A 113 -11.43 4.90 -12.83
C LEU A 113 -10.74 6.21 -13.23
N ASP A 114 -11.24 7.35 -12.74
CA ASP A 114 -10.61 8.65 -12.98
C ASP A 114 -9.21 8.72 -12.35
N GLU A 115 -9.06 8.22 -11.13
CA GLU A 115 -7.77 8.18 -10.44
C GLU A 115 -6.82 7.14 -11.07
N ASP A 116 -7.34 6.00 -11.51
CA ASP A 116 -6.58 4.99 -12.26
C ASP A 116 -6.03 5.54 -13.59
N ASP A 117 -6.84 6.23 -14.39
CA ASP A 117 -6.38 6.90 -15.63
C ASP A 117 -5.30 7.94 -15.32
N LEU A 118 -5.47 8.72 -14.26
CA LEU A 118 -4.50 9.73 -13.85
C LEU A 118 -3.14 9.11 -13.49
N ILE A 119 -3.14 8.07 -12.64
CA ILE A 119 -1.93 7.36 -12.22
C ILE A 119 -1.28 6.64 -13.41
N TYR A 120 -2.07 6.03 -14.30
CA TYR A 120 -1.58 5.44 -15.55
C TYR A 120 -0.83 6.47 -16.39
N ARG A 121 -1.36 7.69 -16.53
CA ARG A 121 -0.72 8.78 -17.28
C ARG A 121 0.56 9.28 -16.62
N TYR A 122 0.62 9.33 -15.29
CA TYR A 122 1.88 9.61 -14.59
C TYR A 122 2.92 8.52 -14.83
N HIS A 123 2.53 7.25 -14.80
CA HIS A 123 3.45 6.15 -15.09
C HIS A 123 3.98 6.27 -16.51
N TRP A 124 3.11 6.51 -17.50
CA TRP A 124 3.53 6.72 -18.87
C TRP A 124 4.50 7.90 -19.02
N ALA A 125 4.27 9.01 -18.30
CA ALA A 125 5.16 10.15 -18.31
C ALA A 125 6.56 9.84 -17.71
N CYS A 126 6.63 9.00 -16.67
CA CYS A 126 7.89 8.49 -16.13
C CYS A 126 8.61 7.59 -17.13
N VAL A 127 7.89 6.66 -17.77
CA VAL A 127 8.44 5.76 -18.79
C VAL A 127 9.02 6.56 -19.97
N GLU A 128 8.27 7.53 -20.49
CA GLU A 128 8.69 8.38 -21.60
C GLU A 128 9.96 9.16 -21.26
N ALA A 129 10.01 9.78 -20.07
CA ALA A 129 11.19 10.50 -19.60
C ALA A 129 12.41 9.58 -19.50
N ARG A 130 12.24 8.38 -18.92
CA ARG A 130 13.32 7.38 -18.80
C ARG A 130 13.84 6.90 -20.15
N ILE A 131 12.97 6.65 -21.13
CA ILE A 131 13.37 6.23 -22.50
C ILE A 131 14.20 7.32 -23.19
N HIS A 132 13.97 8.58 -22.85
CA HIS A 132 14.68 9.73 -23.42
C HIS A 132 15.84 10.23 -22.55
N ASP A 133 16.25 9.49 -21.51
CA ASP A 133 17.28 9.89 -20.54
C ASP A 133 17.01 11.28 -19.90
N GLN A 134 15.73 11.58 -19.65
CA GLN A 134 15.26 12.81 -19.03
C GLN A 134 14.80 12.58 -17.59
N PRO A 135 14.87 13.60 -16.72
CA PRO A 135 14.27 13.51 -15.39
C PRO A 135 12.75 13.35 -15.50
N ALA A 136 12.17 12.60 -14.56
CA ALA A 136 10.72 12.46 -14.46
C ALA A 136 10.05 13.85 -14.35
N PRO A 137 8.96 14.09 -15.10
CA PRO A 137 8.40 15.42 -15.20
C PRO A 137 7.83 15.88 -13.86
N ALA A 138 7.98 17.18 -13.58
CA ALA A 138 7.49 17.83 -12.36
C ALA A 138 7.93 17.18 -11.04
N GLY A 139 8.99 16.36 -11.04
CA GLY A 139 9.50 15.70 -9.84
C GLY A 139 8.72 14.44 -9.43
N LEU A 140 7.98 13.82 -10.36
CA LEU A 140 7.34 12.52 -10.12
C LEU A 140 8.34 11.50 -9.56
N ASP A 141 7.93 10.79 -8.52
CA ASP A 141 8.61 9.60 -8.05
C ASP A 141 7.95 8.37 -8.70
N GLU A 142 8.68 7.75 -9.64
CA GLU A 142 8.17 6.60 -10.37
C GLU A 142 7.84 5.41 -9.47
N SER A 143 8.56 5.21 -8.37
CA SER A 143 8.30 4.12 -7.43
C SER A 143 6.96 4.32 -6.72
N VAL A 144 6.67 5.56 -6.30
CA VAL A 144 5.37 5.92 -5.70
C VAL A 144 4.24 5.71 -6.71
N VAL A 145 4.43 6.15 -7.96
CA VAL A 145 3.46 5.97 -9.04
C VAL A 145 3.17 4.48 -9.27
N LEU A 146 4.20 3.64 -9.35
CA LEU A 146 4.08 2.21 -9.60
C LEU A 146 3.30 1.49 -8.49
N GLU A 147 3.63 1.76 -7.23
CA GLU A 147 2.95 1.11 -6.11
C GLU A 147 1.50 1.56 -5.97
N ARG A 148 1.20 2.86 -6.16
CA ARG A 148 -0.21 3.33 -6.19
C ARG A 148 -1.00 2.69 -7.31
N ARG A 149 -0.39 2.59 -8.50
CA ARG A 149 -0.99 1.89 -9.65
C ARG A 149 -1.27 0.43 -9.31
N SER A 150 -0.34 -0.25 -8.64
CA SER A 150 -0.53 -1.64 -8.17
C SER A 150 -1.79 -1.78 -7.31
N GLY A 151 -2.01 -0.84 -6.38
CA GLY A 151 -3.21 -0.81 -5.54
C GLY A 151 -4.51 -0.57 -6.34
N LEU A 152 -4.50 0.36 -7.30
CA LEU A 152 -5.66 0.69 -8.14
C LEU A 152 -6.01 -0.44 -9.12
N ASP A 153 -5.02 -0.99 -9.84
CA ASP A 153 -5.20 -2.14 -10.74
C ASP A 153 -5.78 -3.35 -9.99
N TRP A 154 -5.36 -3.56 -8.73
CA TRP A 154 -5.93 -4.60 -7.86
C TRP A 154 -7.39 -4.34 -7.48
N LEU A 155 -7.73 -3.10 -7.08
CA LEU A 155 -9.13 -2.72 -6.76
C LEU A 155 -10.07 -2.92 -7.95
N LEU A 156 -9.60 -2.63 -9.16
CA LEU A 156 -10.35 -2.77 -10.40
C LEU A 156 -10.39 -4.22 -10.93
N GLY A 157 -9.61 -5.13 -10.34
CA GLY A 157 -9.50 -6.51 -10.80
C GLY A 157 -8.94 -6.61 -12.22
N LEU A 158 -8.05 -5.70 -12.61
CA LEU A 158 -7.44 -5.65 -13.94
C LEU A 158 -6.38 -6.74 -14.16
N ASN A 159 -5.99 -7.43 -13.08
CA ASN A 159 -5.03 -8.51 -13.10
C ASN A 159 -5.69 -9.85 -12.74
N THR A 160 -5.01 -10.95 -13.10
CA THR A 160 -5.38 -12.31 -12.67
C THR A 160 -4.71 -12.69 -11.35
N ALA A 161 -4.15 -11.72 -10.62
CA ALA A 161 -3.38 -11.99 -9.42
C ALA A 161 -4.31 -12.53 -8.33
N GLN A 162 -3.86 -13.57 -7.63
CA GLN A 162 -4.62 -14.15 -6.51
C GLN A 162 -4.57 -13.25 -5.27
N ASP A 163 -3.56 -12.40 -5.18
CA ASP A 163 -3.35 -11.44 -4.10
C ASP A 163 -2.78 -10.12 -4.65
N TRP A 164 -2.76 -9.09 -3.80
CA TRP A 164 -2.19 -7.78 -4.10
C TRP A 164 -0.64 -7.76 -4.15
N ASP A 165 0.01 -8.90 -3.86
CA ASP A 165 1.47 -9.06 -3.91
C ASP A 165 1.99 -9.41 -5.31
N ALA A 166 1.11 -9.85 -6.21
CA ALA A 166 1.43 -10.36 -7.55
C ALA A 166 0.76 -9.56 -8.69
N VAL A 167 0.43 -8.29 -8.46
CA VAL A 167 -0.15 -7.41 -9.48
C VAL A 167 0.86 -7.17 -10.61
N GLU A 168 0.56 -7.69 -11.80
CA GLU A 168 1.34 -7.42 -13.00
C GLU A 168 0.90 -6.10 -13.62
N LEU A 169 1.80 -5.11 -13.60
CA LEU A 169 1.58 -3.83 -14.25
C LEU A 169 1.99 -3.91 -15.72
N HIS A 170 1.01 -3.86 -16.62
CA HIS A 170 1.28 -3.76 -18.06
C HIS A 170 1.51 -2.29 -18.45
N THR A 171 2.57 -2.03 -19.22
CA THR A 171 2.83 -0.75 -19.88
C THR A 171 2.59 -0.85 -21.36
#